data_AF-A0A7S2DIC6-F1
#
_entry.id   AF-A0A7S2DIC6-F1
#
_cell.length_a   1.000
_cell.length_b   1.000
_cell.length_c   1.000
_cell.angle_alpha   90.00
_cell.angle_beta   90.00
_cell.angle_gamma   90.00
#
_symmetry.space_group_name_H-M   'P 1'
#
loop_
_entity.id
_entity.type
_entity.pdbx_description
1 polymer ?
#
loop_
_entity_poly.entity_id
_entity_poly.type
_entity_poly.pdbx_seq_one_letter_code
_entity_poly.pdbx_strand_id
1 'polypeptide(L)'
;MWSAELASDASAAHPVTLWVALDAVGIANGGMEMAPGLHRTLLNEGLGLPRGALDGVRTVEYALPAGHAGLHHPLVPHRSHPNRTDEPRRAFLVRFSPRTALLERQCGGPLSEARARAAAHGWLERPSRAGRYMWVPGNANALAPEPSMNRVYVCCRQSLSASG
;
A
#
# COMPACT_ATOMS: atom_id res chain seq x y z
N MET A 1 15.47 -2.47 5.16
CA MET A 1 15.78 -3.40 4.06
C MET A 1 15.20 -4.74 4.46
N TRP A 2 14.65 -5.53 3.53
CA TRP A 2 14.13 -6.86 3.84
C TRP A 2 15.28 -7.84 4.09
N SER A 3 15.13 -8.74 5.06
CA SER A 3 16.01 -9.90 5.25
C SER A 3 15.21 -11.20 5.07
N ALA A 4 15.89 -12.32 4.88
CA ALA A 4 15.22 -13.62 4.78
C ALA A 4 14.49 -14.00 6.08
N GLU A 5 15.05 -13.64 7.23
CA GLU A 5 14.44 -13.84 8.54
C GLU A 5 13.16 -13.01 8.66
N LEU A 6 13.21 -11.71 8.33
CA LEU A 6 12.03 -10.85 8.40
C LEU A 6 10.93 -11.27 7.42
N ALA A 7 11.31 -11.78 6.24
CA ALA A 7 10.37 -12.26 5.23
C ALA A 7 9.62 -13.53 5.66
N SER A 8 10.27 -14.40 6.45
CA SER A 8 9.71 -15.68 6.89
C SER A 8 9.05 -15.62 8.27
N ASP A 9 9.29 -14.57 9.04
CA ASP A 9 8.70 -14.37 10.36
C ASP A 9 7.21 -13.98 10.27
N ALA A 10 6.34 -14.92 10.66
CA ALA A 10 4.89 -14.73 10.70
C ALA A 10 4.41 -13.79 11.82
N SER A 11 5.27 -13.48 12.81
CA SER A 11 4.96 -12.55 13.91
C SER A 11 5.29 -11.09 13.56
N ALA A 12 6.13 -10.88 12.54
CA ALA A 12 6.48 -9.55 12.08
C ALA A 12 5.30 -8.87 11.39
N ALA A 13 5.08 -7.59 11.71
CA ALA A 13 4.11 -6.78 10.99
C ALA A 13 4.69 -6.36 9.63
N HIS A 14 4.02 -6.73 8.55
CA HIS A 14 4.42 -6.38 7.18
C HIS A 14 3.47 -5.34 6.57
N PRO A 15 3.96 -4.47 5.66
CA PRO A 15 3.06 -3.66 4.87
C PRO A 15 2.26 -4.54 3.91
N VAL A 16 1.12 -4.04 3.46
CA VAL A 16 0.30 -4.69 2.44
C VAL A 16 -0.18 -3.65 1.43
N THR A 17 -0.18 -4.03 0.17
CA THR A 17 -0.73 -3.19 -0.91
C THR A 17 -2.14 -3.65 -1.21
N LEU A 18 -3.10 -2.74 -1.06
CA LEU A 18 -4.44 -2.85 -1.62
C LEU A 18 -4.41 -2.29 -3.03
N TRP A 19 -4.80 -3.12 -3.99
CA TRP A 19 -4.94 -2.75 -5.40
C TRP A 19 -6.42 -2.83 -5.76
N VAL A 20 -7.02 -1.70 -6.09
CA VAL A 20 -8.44 -1.57 -6.42
C VAL A 20 -8.58 -1.39 -7.93
N ALA A 21 -9.34 -2.28 -8.55
CA ALA A 21 -9.69 -2.22 -9.96
C ALA A 21 -10.68 -1.06 -10.17
N LEU A 22 -10.32 -0.07 -10.98
CA LEU A 22 -11.27 0.99 -11.37
C LEU A 22 -12.04 0.60 -12.64
N ASP A 23 -11.45 -0.27 -13.43
CA ASP A 23 -12.04 -0.95 -14.59
C ASP A 23 -12.08 -2.46 -14.32
N ALA A 24 -12.88 -3.21 -15.07
CA ALA A 24 -12.76 -4.67 -15.04
C ALA A 24 -11.39 -5.07 -15.60
N VAL A 25 -10.67 -5.95 -14.92
CA VAL A 25 -9.31 -6.35 -15.29
C VAL A 25 -9.15 -7.86 -15.40
N GLY A 26 -8.31 -8.25 -16.35
CA GLY A 26 -7.83 -9.61 -16.55
C GLY A 26 -6.62 -9.62 -17.49
N ILE A 27 -6.02 -10.77 -17.76
CA ILE A 27 -4.75 -10.89 -18.51
C ILE A 27 -4.78 -10.13 -19.84
N ALA A 28 -5.90 -10.15 -20.56
CA ALA A 28 -6.06 -9.50 -21.87
C ALA A 28 -5.83 -7.98 -21.85
N ASN A 29 -6.27 -7.30 -20.78
CA ASN A 29 -6.13 -5.84 -20.64
C ASN A 29 -5.05 -5.44 -19.64
N GLY A 30 -4.11 -6.34 -19.39
CA GLY A 30 -2.97 -6.10 -18.52
C GLY A 30 -3.24 -6.35 -17.04
N GLY A 31 -4.20 -7.19 -16.69
CA GLY A 31 -4.39 -7.68 -15.32
C GLY A 31 -3.10 -8.20 -14.69
N MET A 32 -3.04 -8.19 -13.36
CA MET A 32 -1.91 -8.71 -12.62
C MET A 32 -1.98 -10.22 -12.46
N GLU A 33 -0.82 -10.82 -12.27
CA GLU A 33 -0.65 -12.23 -11.95
C GLU A 33 0.33 -12.34 -10.79
N MET A 34 0.02 -13.20 -9.84
CA MET A 34 0.70 -13.33 -8.54
C MET A 34 1.19 -14.77 -8.37
N ALA A 35 2.30 -15.00 -7.67
CA ALA A 35 2.74 -16.31 -7.23
C ALA A 35 2.45 -16.52 -5.74
N PRO A 36 1.34 -17.18 -5.36
CA PRO A 36 0.97 -17.34 -3.96
C PRO A 36 2.03 -18.10 -3.15
N GLY A 37 2.12 -17.79 -1.85
CA GLY A 37 3.05 -18.46 -0.92
C GLY A 37 4.50 -17.99 -0.98
N LEU A 38 4.98 -17.50 -2.13
CA LEU A 38 6.39 -17.10 -2.30
C LEU A 38 6.78 -15.80 -1.58
N HIS A 39 5.82 -15.07 -1.01
CA HIS A 39 6.08 -13.90 -0.17
C HIS A 39 6.86 -14.20 1.12
N ARG A 40 6.99 -15.48 1.49
CA ARG A 40 7.74 -15.96 2.66
C ARG A 40 9.23 -16.14 2.38
N THR A 41 9.65 -15.91 1.14
CA THR A 41 11.02 -16.07 0.68
C THR A 41 11.48 -14.77 0.05
N LEU A 42 12.67 -14.30 0.42
CA LEU A 42 13.29 -13.18 -0.25
C LEU A 42 13.91 -13.67 -1.57
N LEU A 43 13.24 -13.39 -2.69
CA LEU A 43 13.64 -13.89 -4.01
C LEU A 43 14.55 -12.93 -4.78
N ASN A 44 14.74 -11.71 -4.26
CA ASN A 44 15.65 -10.72 -4.79
C ASN A 44 16.06 -9.71 -3.69
N GLU A 45 17.19 -9.04 -3.91
CA GLU A 45 17.62 -7.90 -3.09
C GLU A 45 17.52 -6.55 -3.82
N GLY A 46 17.12 -6.58 -5.11
CA GLY A 46 17.08 -5.43 -6.01
C GLY A 46 15.76 -5.24 -6.76
N LEU A 47 15.81 -4.51 -7.88
CA LEU A 47 14.64 -4.27 -8.73
C LEU A 47 14.37 -5.47 -9.64
N GLY A 48 13.17 -6.05 -9.51
CA GLY A 48 12.72 -7.16 -10.34
C GLY A 48 13.33 -8.51 -9.96
N LEU A 49 12.67 -9.57 -10.41
CA LEU A 49 13.15 -10.93 -10.19
C LEU A 49 14.13 -11.35 -11.30
N PRO A 50 15.10 -12.23 -11.00
CA PRO A 50 15.91 -12.86 -12.03
C PRO A 50 15.04 -13.56 -13.09
N ARG A 51 15.53 -13.59 -14.33
CA ARG A 51 14.85 -14.34 -15.40
C ARG A 51 14.76 -15.81 -15.01
N GLY A 52 13.58 -16.42 -15.17
CA GLY A 52 13.34 -17.82 -14.84
C GLY A 52 13.09 -18.09 -13.35
N ALA A 53 13.15 -17.08 -12.46
CA ALA A 53 12.90 -17.27 -11.03
C ALA A 53 11.49 -17.77 -10.69
N LEU A 54 10.55 -17.71 -11.64
CA LEU A 54 9.18 -18.20 -11.51
C LEU A 54 8.87 -19.34 -12.48
N ASP A 55 9.88 -19.97 -13.10
CA ASP A 55 9.65 -21.08 -14.02
C ASP A 55 9.05 -22.27 -13.29
N GLY A 56 7.95 -22.82 -13.83
CA GLY A 56 7.20 -23.91 -13.20
C GLY A 56 6.40 -23.50 -11.94
N VAL A 57 6.46 -22.22 -11.53
CA VAL A 57 5.69 -21.72 -10.39
C VAL A 57 4.23 -21.51 -10.81
N ARG A 58 3.30 -22.09 -10.05
CA ARG A 58 1.87 -21.83 -10.23
C ARG A 58 1.54 -20.40 -9.80
N THR A 59 0.82 -19.72 -10.67
CA THR A 59 0.38 -18.35 -10.47
C THR A 59 -1.15 -18.24 -10.44
N VAL A 60 -1.64 -17.10 -9.96
CA VAL A 60 -3.06 -16.76 -9.92
C VAL A 60 -3.25 -15.36 -10.49
N GLU A 61 -4.26 -15.23 -11.35
CA GLU A 61 -4.66 -13.97 -11.96
C GLU A 61 -5.50 -13.11 -11.01
N TYR A 62 -5.29 -11.79 -11.06
CA TYR A 62 -6.25 -10.80 -10.57
C TYR A 62 -7.30 -10.54 -11.65
N ALA A 63 -8.23 -11.48 -11.80
CA ALA A 63 -9.44 -11.29 -12.60
C ALA A 63 -10.48 -10.60 -11.72
N LEU A 64 -10.56 -9.27 -11.80
CA LEU A 64 -11.34 -8.45 -10.88
C LEU A 64 -12.32 -7.57 -11.66
N PRO A 65 -13.62 -7.58 -11.33
CA PRO A 65 -14.56 -6.58 -11.85
C PRO A 65 -14.22 -5.18 -11.31
N ALA A 66 -14.72 -4.14 -11.99
CA ALA A 66 -14.59 -2.76 -11.50
C ALA A 66 -15.13 -2.64 -10.06
N GLY A 67 -14.41 -1.87 -9.22
CA GLY A 67 -14.70 -1.69 -7.79
C GLY A 67 -14.21 -2.83 -6.89
N HIS A 68 -13.76 -3.96 -7.43
CA HIS A 68 -13.17 -5.03 -6.63
C HIS A 68 -11.70 -4.75 -6.34
N ALA A 69 -11.14 -5.45 -5.34
CA ALA A 69 -9.77 -5.24 -4.92
C ALA A 69 -9.07 -6.54 -4.55
N GLY A 70 -7.75 -6.53 -4.74
CA GLY A 70 -6.85 -7.57 -4.25
C GLY A 70 -5.84 -6.98 -3.27
N LEU A 71 -5.49 -7.77 -2.26
CA LEU A 71 -4.44 -7.45 -1.29
C LEU A 71 -3.23 -8.33 -1.57
N HIS A 72 -2.04 -7.74 -1.59
CA HIS A 72 -0.81 -8.47 -1.82
C HIS A 72 0.34 -8.00 -0.93
N HIS A 73 1.10 -8.97 -0.45
CA HIS A 73 2.30 -8.74 0.37
C HIS A 73 3.41 -8.13 -0.51
N PRO A 74 4.26 -7.21 -0.01
CA PRO A 74 5.35 -6.58 -0.79
C PRO A 74 6.33 -7.56 -1.41
N LEU A 75 6.54 -8.72 -0.77
CA LEU A 75 7.43 -9.77 -1.27
C LEU A 75 6.75 -10.80 -2.17
N VAL A 76 5.43 -10.73 -2.38
CA VAL A 76 4.80 -11.69 -3.30
C VAL A 76 5.24 -11.36 -4.73
N PRO A 77 5.83 -12.31 -5.46
CA PRO A 77 6.12 -12.11 -6.88
C PRO A 77 4.84 -11.80 -7.63
N HIS A 78 4.89 -10.73 -8.41
CA HIS A 78 3.78 -10.35 -9.26
C HIS A 78 4.27 -9.62 -10.50
N ARG A 79 3.45 -9.69 -11.55
CA ARG A 79 3.65 -8.98 -12.81
C ARG A 79 2.32 -8.48 -13.33
N SER A 80 2.34 -7.44 -14.16
CA SER A 80 1.22 -7.09 -15.01
C SER A 80 1.46 -7.57 -16.44
N HIS A 81 0.41 -8.01 -17.10
CA HIS A 81 0.47 -8.31 -18.53
C HIS A 81 0.44 -7.02 -19.38
N PRO A 82 0.86 -7.08 -20.65
CA PRO A 82 0.59 -6.01 -21.60
C PRO A 82 -0.92 -5.82 -21.79
N ASN A 83 -1.38 -4.57 -21.90
CA ASN A 83 -2.75 -4.30 -22.33
C ASN A 83 -2.84 -4.43 -23.85
N ARG A 84 -3.65 -5.37 -24.33
CA ARG A 84 -3.87 -5.64 -25.77
C ARG A 84 -5.26 -5.20 -26.24
N THR A 85 -5.98 -4.49 -25.41
CA THR A 85 -7.32 -3.95 -25.71
C THR A 85 -7.23 -2.46 -25.99
N ASP A 86 -8.28 -1.89 -26.58
CA ASP A 86 -8.38 -0.46 -26.85
C ASP A 86 -8.79 0.36 -25.62
N GLU A 87 -9.22 -0.30 -24.54
CA GLU A 87 -9.67 0.33 -23.30
C GLU A 87 -8.51 0.53 -22.31
N PRO A 88 -8.49 1.66 -21.57
CA PRO A 88 -7.48 1.88 -20.54
C PRO A 88 -7.70 0.93 -19.34
N ARG A 89 -6.59 0.58 -18.68
CA ARG A 89 -6.59 -0.21 -17.43
C ARG A 89 -6.23 0.67 -16.24
N ARG A 90 -7.21 1.21 -15.53
CA ARG A 90 -7.00 2.11 -14.38
C ARG A 90 -7.11 1.34 -13.06
N ALA A 91 -6.29 1.76 -12.09
CA ALA A 91 -6.28 1.18 -10.77
C ALA A 91 -5.92 2.23 -9.72
N PHE A 92 -6.43 2.02 -8.51
CA PHE A 92 -6.07 2.80 -7.33
C PHE A 92 -5.32 1.92 -6.33
N LEU A 93 -4.14 2.38 -5.89
CA LEU A 93 -3.27 1.61 -5.01
C LEU A 93 -3.07 2.32 -3.67
N VAL A 94 -3.24 1.58 -2.58
CA VAL A 94 -2.94 2.04 -1.21
C VAL A 94 -2.01 1.05 -0.55
N ARG A 95 -0.89 1.52 0.00
CA ARG A 95 -0.04 0.69 0.85
C ARG A 95 -0.30 0.98 2.32
N PHE A 96 -0.90 0.03 3.01
CA PHE A 96 -0.97 0.05 4.47
C PHE A 96 0.37 -0.38 5.02
N SER A 97 0.99 0.45 5.84
CA SER A 97 2.32 0.17 6.40
C SER A 97 2.24 0.11 7.93
N PRO A 98 2.83 -0.91 8.57
CA PRO A 98 2.88 -0.99 10.02
C PRO A 98 3.72 0.16 10.58
N ARG A 99 3.42 0.52 11.83
CA ARG A 99 4.13 1.59 12.50
C ARG A 99 5.52 1.11 12.92
N THR A 100 6.52 1.51 12.15
CA THR A 100 7.93 1.15 12.35
C THR A 100 8.79 2.41 12.47
N ALA A 101 9.99 2.29 13.01
CA ALA A 101 10.94 3.40 13.07
C ALA A 101 11.25 4.00 11.68
N LEU A 102 11.20 3.18 10.62
CA LEU A 102 11.33 3.66 9.24
C LEU A 102 10.17 4.60 8.86
N LEU A 103 8.93 4.21 9.19
CA LEU A 103 7.76 5.04 8.91
C LEU A 103 7.78 6.34 9.73
N GLU A 104 8.24 6.30 10.98
CA GLU A 104 8.38 7.51 11.81
C GLU A 104 9.37 8.50 11.21
N ARG A 105 10.52 8.02 10.72
CA ARG A 105 11.47 8.88 9.98
C ARG A 105 10.83 9.49 8.74
N GLN A 106 10.02 8.74 7.99
CA GLN A 106 9.29 9.27 6.84
C GLN A 106 8.23 10.30 7.22
N CYS A 107 7.69 10.23 8.44
CA CYS A 107 6.78 11.23 8.99
C CYS A 107 7.52 12.48 9.52
N GLY A 108 8.86 12.49 9.48
CA GLY A 108 9.69 13.56 10.04
C GLY A 108 9.72 13.59 11.56
N GLY A 109 9.41 12.47 12.23
CA GLY A 109 9.38 12.37 13.69
C GLY A 109 8.28 11.44 14.24
N PRO A 110 8.13 11.38 15.58
CA PRO A 110 7.04 10.68 16.25
C PRO A 110 5.63 11.16 15.81
N LEU A 111 4.60 10.36 16.11
CA LEU A 111 3.22 10.69 15.71
C LEU A 111 2.73 12.02 16.28
N SER A 112 3.12 12.32 17.52
CA SER A 112 2.76 13.57 18.20
C SER A 112 3.20 14.78 17.39
N GLU A 113 4.42 14.76 16.85
CA GLU A 113 4.96 15.84 16.04
C GLU A 113 4.28 15.93 14.67
N ALA A 114 4.03 14.78 14.02
CA ALA A 114 3.28 14.76 12.77
C ALA A 114 1.87 15.35 12.94
N ARG A 115 1.19 15.04 14.05
CA ARG A 115 -0.12 15.61 14.41
C ARG A 115 -0.04 17.11 14.70
N ALA A 116 0.97 17.55 15.46
CA ALA A 116 1.16 18.97 15.77
C ALA A 116 1.37 19.80 14.50
N ARG A 117 2.21 19.30 13.57
CA ARG A 117 2.42 19.93 12.26
C ARG A 117 1.14 19.98 11.44
N ALA A 118 0.40 18.87 11.35
CA ALA A 118 -0.87 18.85 10.63
C ALA A 118 -1.89 19.86 11.20
N ALA A 119 -1.97 19.99 12.52
CA ALA A 119 -2.87 20.93 13.18
C ALA A 119 -2.55 22.40 12.85
N ALA A 120 -1.26 22.74 12.77
CA ALA A 120 -0.81 24.09 12.40
C ALA A 120 -1.20 24.52 10.97
N HIS A 121 -1.50 23.56 10.07
CA HIS A 121 -1.83 23.83 8.67
C HIS A 121 -3.34 23.91 8.36
N GLY A 122 -4.22 23.86 9.37
CA GLY A 122 -5.67 23.88 9.15
C GLY A 122 -6.17 22.54 8.61
N TRP A 123 -6.63 21.67 9.50
CA TRP A 123 -6.92 20.27 9.24
C TRP A 123 -7.81 20.03 8.01
N LEU A 124 -7.46 19.03 7.19
CA LEU A 124 -8.43 18.26 6.41
C LEU A 124 -8.80 17.03 7.23
N GLU A 125 -9.61 17.19 8.27
CA GLU A 125 -10.17 16.05 8.97
C GLU A 125 -11.11 15.32 8.01
N ARG A 126 -10.68 14.15 7.52
CA ARG A 126 -11.59 13.20 6.88
C ARG A 126 -11.92 12.12 7.89
N PRO A 127 -12.87 12.37 8.82
CA PRO A 127 -13.30 11.32 9.71
C PRO A 127 -13.84 10.17 8.88
N SER A 128 -13.61 8.95 9.35
CA SER A 128 -14.40 7.80 8.93
C SER A 128 -15.89 8.14 9.05
N ARG A 129 -16.74 7.48 8.26
CA ARG A 129 -18.21 7.70 8.30
C ARG A 129 -18.82 7.59 9.72
N ALA A 130 -18.16 6.87 10.63
CA ALA A 130 -18.58 6.70 12.02
C ALA A 130 -17.81 7.58 13.04
N GLY A 131 -16.97 8.53 12.60
CA GLY A 131 -16.18 9.40 13.48
C GLY A 131 -15.17 8.67 14.38
N ARG A 132 -14.90 7.38 14.16
CA ARG A 132 -14.00 6.58 15.03
C ARG A 132 -12.53 6.75 14.69
N TYR A 133 -12.25 6.98 13.42
CA TYR A 133 -10.90 7.14 12.89
C TYR A 133 -10.82 8.40 12.06
N MET A 134 -9.64 9.00 12.02
CA MET A 134 -9.32 10.13 11.17
C MET A 134 -7.98 9.88 10.47
N TRP A 135 -7.84 10.43 9.28
CA TRP A 135 -6.59 10.42 8.53
C TRP A 135 -5.95 11.80 8.59
N VAL A 136 -4.71 11.88 9.06
CA VAL A 136 -3.94 13.13 9.12
C VAL A 136 -2.72 13.07 8.20
N PRO A 137 -2.28 14.19 7.61
CA PRO A 137 -1.02 14.26 6.88
C PRO A 137 0.15 13.81 7.76
N GLY A 138 0.85 12.76 7.33
CA GLY A 138 2.00 12.19 8.02
C GLY A 138 3.31 12.87 7.68
N ASN A 139 3.43 13.46 6.49
CA ASN A 139 4.66 14.11 6.02
C ASN A 139 4.37 15.40 5.23
N ALA A 140 5.42 16.16 4.93
CA ALA A 140 5.30 17.43 4.18
C ALA A 140 4.66 17.23 2.79
N ASN A 141 4.93 16.11 2.11
CA ASN A 141 4.36 15.82 0.79
C ASN A 141 2.82 15.70 0.84
N ALA A 142 2.26 15.21 1.94
CA ALA A 142 0.81 15.12 2.14
C ALA A 142 0.14 16.48 2.40
N LEU A 143 0.93 17.51 2.73
CA LEU A 143 0.49 18.90 2.90
C LEU A 143 0.71 19.74 1.62
N ALA A 144 1.44 19.22 0.64
CA ALA A 144 1.72 19.94 -0.58
C ALA A 144 0.43 20.17 -1.39
N PRO A 145 0.16 21.41 -1.85
CA PRO A 145 -1.03 21.71 -2.64
C PRO A 145 -1.00 20.96 -3.98
N GLU A 146 0.18 20.87 -4.59
CA GLU A 146 0.40 20.17 -5.85
C GLU A 146 0.54 18.66 -5.69
N PRO A 147 0.12 17.86 -6.68
CA PRO A 147 0.36 16.42 -6.71
C PRO A 147 1.82 16.09 -6.39
N SER A 148 2.02 15.23 -5.39
CA SER A 148 3.36 14.84 -4.93
C SER A 148 3.40 13.33 -4.70
N MET A 149 4.55 12.72 -4.98
CA MET A 149 4.79 11.31 -4.69
C MET A 149 5.05 11.10 -3.18
N ASN A 150 4.85 9.86 -2.72
CA ASN A 150 5.15 9.46 -1.34
C ASN A 150 4.38 10.26 -0.28
N ARG A 151 3.12 10.63 -0.55
CA ARG A 151 2.21 11.19 0.46
C ARG A 151 1.92 10.13 1.52
N VAL A 152 2.27 10.42 2.76
CA VAL A 152 1.96 9.53 3.89
C VAL A 152 0.79 10.13 4.65
N TYR A 153 -0.24 9.32 4.89
CA TYR A 153 -1.33 9.65 5.79
C TYR A 153 -1.30 8.69 6.97
N VAL A 154 -1.54 9.21 8.17
CA VAL A 154 -1.59 8.40 9.39
C VAL A 154 -3.03 8.29 9.85
N CYS A 155 -3.51 7.05 9.99
CA CYS A 155 -4.78 6.77 10.64
C CYS A 155 -4.61 6.91 12.15
N CYS A 156 -5.41 7.77 12.76
CA CYS A 156 -5.49 7.93 14.20
C CYS A 156 -6.90 7.53 14.65
N ARG A 157 -7.00 6.77 15.75
CA ARG A 157 -8.27 6.69 16.47
C ARG A 157 -8.57 8.08 17.02
N GLN A 158 -9.75 8.59 16.72
CA GLN A 158 -10.20 9.81 17.36
C GLN A 158 -10.36 9.46 18.84
N SER A 159 -9.55 10.08 19.71
CA SER A 159 -9.85 10.06 21.13
C SER A 159 -11.26 10.59 21.26
N LEU A 160 -12.20 9.79 21.75
CA LEU A 160 -13.48 10.29 22.17
C LEU A 160 -13.21 11.17 23.39
N SER A 161 -12.69 12.39 23.19
CA SER A 161 -12.98 13.45 24.13
C SER A 161 -14.45 13.76 23.87
N ALA A 162 -15.31 13.04 24.60
CA ALA A 162 -16.64 13.55 24.89
C ALA A 162 -16.41 14.88 25.61
N SER A 163 -16.39 15.97 24.85
CA SER A 163 -16.76 17.27 25.38
C SER A 163 -18.22 17.13 25.80
N GLY A 164 -18.44 17.17 27.12
CA GLY A 164 -19.77 17.29 27.71
C GLY A 164 -20.48 18.57 27.30
#